data_AF-A0A5A5TAJ5-F1
#
_entry.id   AF-A0A5A5TAJ5-F1
#
_cell.length_a   1.000
_cell.length_b   1.000
_cell.length_c   1.000
_cell.angle_alpha   90.00
_cell.angle_beta   90.00
_cell.angle_gamma   90.00
#
_symmetry.space_group_name_H-M   'P 1'
#
loop_
_entity.id
_entity.type
_entity.pdbx_description
1 polymer ?
#
loop_
_entity_poly.entity_id
_entity_poly.type
_entity_poly.pdbx_seq_one_letter_code
_entity_poly.pdbx_strand_id
1 'polypeptide(L)'
;MAVYRPVVQTNDRQTVSDRVWGELYKTLRPYILGWVYSSGVTSWHGQELDIADDILQEAVIRTMKYTRLAESGGGLPIHSMTCFGRTVAHNHFRDLRRRELRLIRPSSQDGEFSYLLANGDDVDPSEVALDSLMRISVLMTLARIIIDFPAKQRTALLIDLANHSDLSGESGPLQTAFAAVGIDLREYLRSLSNDPLERSRHAASLSMAYKRLRQTFQVKDDDLTW
;
A
#
# COMPACT_ATOMS: atom_id res chain seq x y z
N MET A 1 46.25 33.32 5.21
CA MET A 1 45.83 31.90 5.29
C MET A 1 44.38 31.81 4.84
N ALA A 2 44.13 31.37 3.61
CA ALA A 2 42.78 31.18 3.10
C ALA A 2 42.25 29.82 3.57
N VAL A 3 41.17 29.84 4.35
CA VAL A 3 40.49 28.62 4.82
C VAL A 3 39.68 28.06 3.66
N TYR A 4 40.17 26.98 3.05
CA TYR A 4 39.42 26.22 2.06
C TYR A 4 38.23 25.54 2.77
N ARG A 5 37.01 26.08 2.57
CA ARG A 5 35.78 25.37 2.91
C ARG A 5 35.47 24.42 1.75
N PRO A 6 35.42 23.09 1.96
CA PRO A 6 34.96 22.19 0.93
C PRO A 6 33.45 22.44 0.73
N VAL A 7 33.08 22.84 -0.49
CA VAL A 7 31.68 22.84 -0.92
C VAL A 7 31.29 21.38 -1.14
N VAL A 8 30.82 20.73 -0.07
CA VAL A 8 30.26 19.38 -0.16
C VAL A 8 28.88 19.46 -0.82
N GLN A 9 28.87 19.13 -2.11
CA GLN A 9 27.90 18.27 -2.80
C GLN A 9 26.40 18.61 -2.67
N THR A 10 25.96 19.68 -3.34
CA THR A 10 24.55 19.80 -3.77
C THR A 10 24.25 18.96 -5.01
N ASN A 11 25.22 18.73 -5.89
CA ASN A 11 25.04 17.95 -7.12
C ASN A 11 24.75 16.45 -6.86
N ASP A 12 25.39 15.82 -5.88
CA ASP A 12 25.22 14.38 -5.66
C ASP A 12 23.85 14.02 -5.06
N ARG A 13 23.23 14.92 -4.30
CA ARG A 13 21.87 14.73 -3.78
C ARG A 13 20.81 14.85 -4.88
N GLN A 14 21.03 15.77 -5.83
CA GLN A 14 20.14 15.95 -6.96
C GLN A 14 20.19 14.75 -7.90
N THR A 15 21.38 14.21 -8.20
CA THR A 15 21.54 13.04 -9.08
C THR A 15 20.97 11.76 -8.48
N VAL A 16 21.08 11.58 -7.16
CA VAL A 16 20.44 10.45 -6.45
C VAL A 16 18.92 10.58 -6.48
N SER A 17 18.38 11.77 -6.24
CA SER A 17 16.94 12.04 -6.36
C SER A 17 16.44 11.74 -7.77
N ASP A 18 17.10 12.26 -8.80
CA ASP A 18 16.69 12.06 -10.21
C ASP A 18 16.73 10.58 -10.61
N ARG A 19 17.70 9.80 -10.10
CA ARG A 19 17.78 8.36 -10.31
C ARG A 19 16.60 7.62 -9.65
N VAL A 20 16.25 7.98 -8.43
CA VAL A 20 15.15 7.37 -7.66
C VAL A 20 13.80 7.60 -8.37
N TRP A 21 13.56 8.81 -8.88
CA TRP A 21 12.35 9.11 -9.67
C TRP A 21 12.36 8.45 -11.04
N GLY A 22 13.53 8.37 -11.69
CA GLY A 22 13.70 7.65 -12.95
C GLY A 22 13.40 6.15 -12.83
N GLU A 23 13.84 5.50 -11.75
CA GLU A 23 13.52 4.09 -11.48
C GLU A 23 12.04 3.89 -11.17
N LEU A 24 11.40 4.79 -10.42
CA LEU A 24 9.95 4.76 -10.22
C LEU A 24 9.22 4.85 -11.56
N TYR A 25 9.62 5.78 -12.42
CA TYR A 25 9.03 5.99 -13.74
C TYR A 25 9.12 4.70 -14.59
N LYS A 26 10.32 4.11 -14.69
CA LYS A 26 10.54 2.85 -15.40
C LYS A 26 9.73 1.69 -14.82
N THR A 27 9.62 1.63 -13.50
CA THR A 27 8.93 0.54 -12.80
C THR A 27 7.42 0.61 -13.02
N LEU A 28 6.82 1.80 -12.97
CA LEU A 28 5.37 1.96 -13.07
C LEU A 28 4.85 1.82 -14.51
N ARG A 29 5.63 2.26 -15.50
CA ARG A 29 5.23 2.31 -16.90
C ARG A 29 4.64 1.00 -17.47
N PRO A 30 5.26 -0.18 -17.32
CA PRO A 30 4.69 -1.42 -17.87
C PRO A 30 3.32 -1.77 -17.27
N TYR A 31 3.11 -1.52 -15.97
CA TYR A 31 1.82 -1.78 -15.31
C TYR A 31 0.73 -0.85 -15.83
N ILE A 32 1.03 0.45 -15.93
CA ILE A 32 0.08 1.44 -16.41
C ILE A 32 -0.31 1.15 -17.87
N LEU A 33 0.66 0.80 -18.72
CA LEU A 33 0.37 0.40 -20.10
C LEU A 33 -0.57 -0.81 -20.13
N GLY A 34 -0.30 -1.83 -19.30
CA GLY A 34 -1.18 -3.00 -19.16
C GLY A 34 -2.62 -2.59 -18.82
N TRP A 35 -2.81 -1.68 -17.86
CA TRP A 35 -4.13 -1.19 -17.47
C TRP A 35 -4.83 -0.39 -18.57
N VAL A 36 -4.11 0.47 -19.29
CA VAL A 36 -4.69 1.29 -20.37
C VAL A 36 -5.14 0.42 -21.54
N TYR A 37 -4.29 -0.52 -21.98
CA TYR A 37 -4.61 -1.45 -23.06
C TYR A 37 -5.78 -2.39 -22.72
N SER A 38 -5.93 -2.77 -21.45
CA SER A 38 -7.04 -3.63 -20.98
C SER A 38 -8.26 -2.85 -20.49
N SER A 39 -8.27 -1.52 -20.58
CA SER A 39 -9.28 -0.67 -19.92
C SER A 39 -10.70 -0.80 -20.46
N GLY A 40 -10.84 -1.23 -21.73
CA GLY A 40 -12.12 -1.26 -22.45
C GLY A 40 -12.70 0.12 -22.76
N VAL A 41 -11.93 1.20 -22.61
CA VAL A 41 -12.37 2.57 -22.91
C VAL A 41 -12.12 2.86 -24.38
N THR A 42 -13.20 2.93 -25.17
CA THR A 42 -13.09 3.11 -26.63
C THR A 42 -12.47 4.45 -27.02
N SER A 43 -12.71 5.51 -26.24
CA SER A 43 -12.11 6.84 -26.48
C SER A 43 -10.58 6.85 -26.31
N TRP A 44 -10.00 5.83 -25.67
CA TRP A 44 -8.55 5.73 -25.43
C TRP A 44 -7.79 5.03 -26.54
N HIS A 45 -8.51 4.42 -27.48
CA HIS A 45 -7.88 3.64 -28.54
C HIS A 45 -7.05 4.53 -29.48
N GLY A 46 -5.80 4.15 -29.71
CA GLY A 46 -4.82 4.93 -30.47
C GLY A 46 -4.14 6.07 -29.68
N GLN A 47 -4.53 6.28 -28.41
CA GLN A 47 -3.93 7.27 -27.49
C GLN A 47 -3.36 6.60 -26.24
N GLU A 48 -3.17 5.28 -26.26
CA GLU A 48 -2.86 4.50 -25.06
C GLU A 48 -1.53 4.93 -24.43
N LEU A 49 -0.55 5.30 -25.26
CA LEU A 49 0.75 5.79 -24.80
C LEU A 49 0.64 7.14 -24.09
N ASP A 50 -0.11 8.08 -24.67
CA ASP A 50 -0.29 9.42 -24.10
C ASP A 50 -1.03 9.34 -22.76
N ILE A 51 -2.08 8.53 -22.69
CA ILE A 51 -2.85 8.31 -21.46
C ILE A 51 -1.99 7.62 -20.40
N ALA A 52 -1.17 6.64 -20.80
CA ALA A 52 -0.26 5.99 -19.88
C ALA A 52 0.80 6.95 -19.34
N ASP A 53 1.35 7.82 -20.19
CA ASP A 53 2.33 8.82 -19.78
C ASP A 53 1.69 9.90 -18.88
N ASP A 54 0.45 10.31 -19.14
CA ASP A 54 -0.33 11.20 -18.27
C ASP A 54 -0.54 10.59 -16.87
N ILE A 55 -0.98 9.32 -16.81
CA ILE A 55 -1.18 8.61 -15.54
C ILE A 55 0.15 8.50 -14.79
N LEU A 56 1.21 8.15 -15.50
CA LEU A 56 2.54 7.98 -14.96
C LEU A 56 3.09 9.30 -14.39
N GLN A 57 2.94 10.39 -15.15
CA GLN A 57 3.35 11.72 -14.73
C GLN A 57 2.59 12.18 -13.47
N GLU A 58 1.27 12.03 -13.46
CA GLU A 58 0.46 12.42 -12.31
C GLU A 58 0.81 11.57 -11.07
N ALA A 59 1.07 10.27 -11.25
CA ALA A 59 1.49 9.38 -10.17
C ALA A 59 2.83 9.79 -9.55
N VAL A 60 3.82 10.09 -10.38
CA VAL A 60 5.14 10.56 -9.92
C VAL A 60 5.02 11.91 -9.22
N ILE A 61 4.28 12.86 -9.79
CA ILE A 61 4.08 14.19 -9.19
C ILE A 61 3.42 14.09 -7.81
N ARG A 62 2.35 13.30 -7.69
CA ARG A 62 1.65 13.09 -6.41
C ARG A 62 2.53 12.38 -5.40
N THR A 63 3.31 11.39 -5.83
CA THR A 63 4.27 10.69 -4.97
C THR A 63 5.31 11.67 -4.44
N MET A 64 5.93 12.47 -5.31
CA MET A 64 6.91 13.49 -4.92
C MET A 64 6.33 14.53 -3.95
N LYS A 65 5.11 15.03 -4.21
CA LYS A 65 4.42 15.97 -3.30
C LYS A 65 4.21 15.34 -1.92
N TYR A 66 3.80 14.08 -1.87
CA TYR A 66 3.59 13.37 -0.61
C TYR A 66 4.92 13.10 0.12
N THR A 67 5.99 12.72 -0.59
CA THR A 67 7.33 12.53 0.00
C THR A 67 7.79 13.80 0.70
N ARG A 68 7.69 14.97 0.04
CA ARG A 68 8.03 16.26 0.65
C ARG A 68 7.17 16.59 1.89
N LEU A 69 5.89 16.21 1.86
CA LEU A 69 5.00 16.39 3.01
C LEU A 69 5.39 15.48 4.18
N ALA A 70 5.79 14.23 3.91
CA ALA A 70 6.28 13.31 4.92
C ALA A 70 7.62 13.79 5.52
N GLU A 71 8.54 14.27 4.69
CA GLU A 71 9.85 14.83 5.12
C GLU A 71 9.70 16.06 6.03
N SER A 72 8.68 16.88 5.80
CA SER A 72 8.34 18.04 6.64
C SER A 72 7.54 17.68 7.91
N GLY A 73 7.27 16.39 8.14
CA GLY A 73 6.55 15.89 9.32
C GLY A 73 5.03 16.01 9.23
N GLY A 74 4.48 16.42 8.09
CA GLY A 74 3.03 16.58 7.87
C GLY A 74 2.32 15.33 7.35
N GLY A 75 3.06 14.27 6.99
CA GLY A 75 2.54 13.02 6.42
C GLY A 75 3.10 11.77 7.11
N LEU A 76 2.53 10.60 6.80
CA LEU A 76 3.12 9.33 7.22
C LEU A 76 4.34 9.02 6.34
N PRO A 77 5.40 8.40 6.88
CA PRO A 77 6.54 7.96 6.09
C PRO A 77 6.13 7.02 4.96
N ILE A 78 6.71 7.19 3.78
CA ILE A 78 6.53 6.24 2.67
C ILE A 78 7.55 5.10 2.86
N HIS A 79 7.07 3.91 3.19
CA HIS A 79 7.93 2.73 3.37
C HIS A 79 8.43 2.12 2.05
N SER A 80 7.64 2.25 0.97
CA SER A 80 8.04 1.82 -0.37
C SER A 80 7.50 2.79 -1.40
N MET A 81 8.39 3.55 -2.01
CA MET A 81 8.03 4.55 -3.02
C MET A 81 7.39 3.90 -4.25
N THR A 82 7.85 2.71 -4.63
CA THR A 82 7.26 1.90 -5.70
C THR A 82 5.83 1.49 -5.39
N CYS A 83 5.56 0.97 -4.20
CA CYS A 83 4.20 0.56 -3.80
C CYS A 83 3.24 1.75 -3.74
N PHE A 84 3.71 2.83 -3.11
CA PHE A 84 2.94 4.05 -2.98
C PHE A 84 2.64 4.64 -4.36
N GLY A 85 3.66 4.81 -5.20
CA GLY A 85 3.51 5.31 -6.56
C GLY A 85 2.58 4.45 -7.42
N ARG A 86 2.64 3.13 -7.28
CA ARG A 86 1.72 2.20 -7.96
C ARG A 86 0.28 2.37 -7.49
N THR A 87 0.07 2.51 -6.19
CA THR A 87 -1.26 2.76 -5.61
C THR A 87 -1.84 4.08 -6.11
N VAL A 88 -1.02 5.13 -6.16
CA VAL A 88 -1.41 6.43 -6.69
C VAL A 88 -1.77 6.34 -8.18
N ALA A 89 -0.93 5.68 -8.98
CA ALA A 89 -1.15 5.47 -10.41
C ALA A 89 -2.46 4.71 -10.66
N HIS A 90 -2.69 3.61 -9.94
CA HIS A 90 -3.88 2.78 -10.10
C HIS A 90 -5.15 3.53 -9.73
N ASN A 91 -5.14 4.28 -8.61
CA ASN A 91 -6.27 5.12 -8.21
C ASN A 91 -6.58 6.18 -9.28
N HIS A 92 -5.54 6.80 -9.84
CA HIS A 92 -5.73 7.81 -10.88
C HIS A 92 -6.26 7.22 -12.19
N PHE A 93 -5.69 6.11 -12.66
CA PHE A 93 -6.22 5.32 -13.78
C PHE A 93 -7.70 5.00 -13.59
N ARG A 94 -8.07 4.49 -12.42
CA ARG A 94 -9.44 4.11 -12.10
C ARG A 94 -10.39 5.31 -12.15
N ASP A 95 -9.94 6.47 -11.67
CA ASP A 95 -10.74 7.70 -11.69
C ASP A 95 -10.90 8.27 -13.10
N LEU A 96 -9.86 8.20 -13.94
CA LEU A 96 -9.93 8.54 -15.36
C LEU A 96 -10.91 7.60 -16.08
N ARG A 97 -10.74 6.28 -15.92
CA ARG A 97 -11.62 5.27 -16.53
C ARG A 97 -13.09 5.49 -16.14
N ARG A 98 -13.37 5.71 -14.85
CA ARG A 98 -14.73 6.01 -14.38
C ARG A 98 -15.30 7.28 -14.99
N ARG A 99 -14.47 8.32 -15.18
CA ARG A 99 -14.90 9.57 -15.80
C ARG A 99 -15.30 9.33 -17.26
N GLU A 100 -14.47 8.63 -18.01
CA GLU A 100 -14.69 8.33 -19.42
C GLU A 100 -15.92 7.46 -19.65
N LEU A 101 -16.06 6.39 -18.87
CA LEU A 101 -17.24 5.53 -18.96
C LEU A 101 -18.56 6.26 -18.64
N ARG A 102 -18.53 7.34 -17.84
CA ARG A 102 -19.72 8.19 -17.60
C ARG A 102 -20.02 9.14 -18.76
N LEU A 103 -19.04 9.45 -19.61
CA LEU A 103 -19.20 10.31 -20.79
C LEU A 103 -19.79 9.55 -21.98
N ILE A 104 -19.65 8.22 -22.00
CA ILE A 104 -20.32 7.35 -22.96
C ILE A 104 -21.82 7.35 -22.65
N ARG A 105 -22.60 8.15 -23.41
CA ARG A 105 -24.07 8.05 -23.39
C ARG A 105 -24.47 6.68 -23.93
N PRO A 106 -25.45 5.98 -23.34
CA PRO A 106 -26.05 4.83 -23.99
C PRO A 106 -26.80 5.35 -25.22
N SER A 107 -26.20 5.23 -26.40
CA SER A 107 -26.95 5.31 -27.65
C SER A 107 -27.91 4.13 -27.65
N SER A 108 -29.19 4.42 -27.46
CA SER A 108 -30.26 3.46 -27.71
C SER A 108 -30.12 3.00 -29.17
N GLN A 109 -30.13 1.70 -29.41
CA GLN A 109 -29.79 1.01 -30.67
C GLN A 109 -28.30 0.75 -30.85
N ASP A 110 -27.79 -0.28 -30.17
CA ASP A 110 -27.34 -1.51 -30.84
C ASP A 110 -26.95 -2.51 -29.76
N GLY A 111 -27.46 -3.74 -29.88
CA GLY A 111 -27.24 -4.84 -28.92
C GLY A 111 -25.80 -5.36 -28.86
N GLU A 112 -24.84 -4.54 -29.30
CA GLU A 112 -23.42 -4.83 -29.42
C GLU A 112 -22.60 -4.34 -28.21
N PHE A 113 -23.10 -3.37 -27.43
CA PHE A 113 -22.32 -2.79 -26.32
C PHE A 113 -22.31 -3.63 -25.03
N SER A 114 -23.11 -4.69 -24.94
CA SER A 114 -23.26 -5.46 -23.69
C SER A 114 -22.03 -6.33 -23.36
N TYR A 115 -21.16 -6.62 -24.32
CA TYR A 115 -19.96 -7.45 -24.12
C TYR A 115 -18.71 -6.63 -23.79
N LEU A 116 -18.63 -5.36 -24.20
CA LEU A 116 -17.51 -4.48 -23.84
C LEU A 116 -17.63 -3.94 -22.41
N LEU A 117 -18.85 -3.85 -21.88
CA LEU A 117 -19.12 -3.51 -20.48
C LEU A 117 -18.99 -4.71 -19.52
N ALA A 118 -18.92 -5.93 -20.07
CA ALA A 118 -18.84 -7.18 -19.31
C ALA A 118 -17.41 -7.62 -18.96
N ASN A 119 -16.38 -6.93 -19.48
CA ASN A 119 -15.00 -7.07 -19.02
C ASN A 119 -14.84 -6.29 -17.70
N GLY A 120 -15.54 -6.77 -16.68
CA GLY A 120 -15.32 -6.36 -15.31
C GLY A 120 -13.93 -6.80 -14.90
N ASP A 121 -13.09 -5.82 -14.59
CA ASP A 121 -12.04 -5.95 -13.56
C ASP A 121 -11.18 -7.22 -13.66
N ASP A 122 -10.69 -7.57 -14.86
CA ASP A 122 -9.56 -8.49 -15.00
C ASP A 122 -8.32 -7.76 -14.47
N VAL A 123 -8.28 -7.58 -13.15
CA VAL A 123 -7.07 -7.30 -12.40
C VAL A 123 -6.17 -8.48 -12.68
N ASP A 124 -5.04 -8.22 -13.31
CA ASP A 124 -4.07 -9.27 -13.63
C ASP A 124 -3.81 -10.11 -12.37
N PRO A 125 -4.11 -11.43 -12.39
CA PRO A 125 -3.91 -12.30 -11.24
C PRO A 125 -2.49 -12.25 -10.69
N SER A 126 -1.51 -11.93 -11.54
CA SER A 126 -0.11 -11.73 -11.12
C SER A 126 0.06 -10.47 -10.27
N GLU A 127 -0.68 -9.39 -10.56
CA GLU A 127 -0.69 -8.17 -9.77
C GLU A 127 -1.41 -8.36 -8.43
N VAL A 128 -2.54 -9.08 -8.42
CA VAL A 128 -3.23 -9.48 -7.19
C VAL A 128 -2.32 -10.36 -6.33
N ALA A 129 -1.62 -11.31 -6.95
CA ALA A 129 -0.68 -12.17 -6.25
C ALA A 129 0.51 -11.37 -5.68
N LEU A 130 1.06 -10.41 -6.43
CA LEU A 130 2.14 -9.55 -5.95
C LEU A 130 1.68 -8.63 -4.82
N ASP A 131 0.55 -7.94 -4.94
CA ASP A 131 0.01 -7.11 -3.85
C ASP A 131 -0.30 -7.95 -2.60
N SER A 132 -0.87 -9.15 -2.80
CA SER A 132 -1.09 -10.12 -1.73
C SER A 132 0.22 -10.57 -1.07
N LEU A 133 1.25 -10.93 -1.85
CA LEU A 133 2.58 -11.31 -1.35
C LEU A 133 3.25 -10.17 -0.57
N MET A 134 3.14 -8.93 -1.05
CA MET A 134 3.68 -7.75 -0.37
C MET A 134 2.93 -7.46 0.93
N ARG A 135 1.60 -7.60 0.94
CA ARG A 135 0.81 -7.48 2.18
C ARG A 135 1.18 -8.58 3.17
N ILE A 136 1.30 -9.82 2.71
CA ILE A 136 1.68 -10.96 3.54
C ILE A 136 3.09 -10.75 4.14
N SER A 137 4.05 -10.25 3.37
CA SER A 137 5.42 -10.04 3.88
C SER A 137 5.50 -8.95 4.97
N VAL A 138 4.74 -7.86 4.81
CA VAL A 138 4.59 -6.83 5.85
C VAL A 138 3.91 -7.41 7.10
N LEU A 139 2.83 -8.16 6.92
CA LEU A 139 2.09 -8.79 8.01
C LEU A 139 2.94 -9.84 8.75
N MET A 140 3.78 -10.60 8.04
CA MET A 140 4.74 -11.53 8.64
C MET A 140 5.81 -10.79 9.45
N THR A 141 6.27 -9.64 8.96
CA THR A 141 7.22 -8.79 9.70
C THR A 141 6.60 -8.28 10.99
N LEU A 142 5.34 -7.81 10.93
CA LEU A 142 4.59 -7.41 12.11
C LEU A 142 4.37 -8.59 13.07
N ALA A 143 3.97 -9.76 12.58
CA ALA A 143 3.77 -10.96 13.40
C ALA A 143 5.05 -11.36 14.15
N ARG A 144 6.21 -11.30 13.49
CA ARG A 144 7.52 -11.53 14.12
C ARG A 144 7.84 -10.50 15.19
N ILE A 145 7.52 -9.22 14.98
CA ILE A 145 7.72 -8.19 16.02
C ILE A 145 6.80 -8.44 17.22
N ILE A 146 5.55 -8.81 16.96
CA ILE A 146 4.54 -9.04 18.00
C ILE A 146 4.91 -10.24 18.88
N ILE A 147 5.59 -11.26 18.33
CA ILE A 147 6.00 -12.43 19.14
C ILE A 147 6.92 -12.05 20.30
N ASP A 148 7.75 -11.03 20.11
CA ASP A 148 8.73 -10.55 21.09
C ASP A 148 8.12 -9.61 22.13
N PHE A 149 6.82 -9.32 22.04
CA PHE A 149 6.15 -8.42 22.99
C PHE A 149 5.93 -9.08 24.35
N PRO A 150 5.89 -8.30 25.44
CA PRO A 150 5.48 -8.77 26.74
C PRO A 150 4.11 -9.44 26.63
N ALA A 151 3.94 -10.60 27.28
CA ALA A 151 2.78 -11.46 27.10
C ALA A 151 1.44 -10.70 27.17
N LYS A 152 1.26 -9.79 28.14
CA LYS A 152 0.03 -8.99 28.27
C LYS A 152 -0.25 -8.08 27.07
N GLN A 153 0.78 -7.46 26.51
CA GLN A 153 0.66 -6.57 25.35
C GLN A 153 0.41 -7.38 24.08
N ARG A 154 1.17 -8.48 23.90
CA ARG A 154 0.99 -9.42 22.80
C ARG A 154 -0.44 -9.96 22.77
N THR A 155 -0.91 -10.50 23.90
CA THR A 155 -2.26 -11.07 24.01
C THR A 155 -3.35 -10.04 23.76
N ALA A 156 -3.25 -8.83 24.33
CA ALA A 156 -4.25 -7.78 24.09
C ALA A 156 -4.34 -7.40 22.61
N LEU A 157 -3.18 -7.27 21.94
CA LEU A 157 -3.11 -6.96 20.51
C LEU A 157 -3.66 -8.09 19.64
N LEU A 158 -3.34 -9.35 19.95
CA LEU A 158 -3.85 -10.50 19.19
C LEU A 158 -5.36 -10.68 19.36
N ILE A 159 -5.91 -10.41 20.55
CA ILE A 159 -7.37 -10.40 20.77
C ILE A 159 -8.03 -9.30 19.94
N ASP A 160 -7.45 -8.10 19.94
CA ASP A 160 -7.95 -6.97 19.16
C ASP A 160 -7.94 -7.29 17.65
N LEU A 161 -6.83 -7.82 17.14
CA LEU A 161 -6.71 -8.24 15.75
C LEU A 161 -7.72 -9.34 15.40
N ALA A 162 -7.84 -10.38 16.23
CA ALA A 162 -8.76 -11.48 16.00
C ALA A 162 -10.23 -11.01 15.95
N ASN A 163 -10.63 -10.11 16.83
CA ASN A 163 -12.00 -9.59 16.90
C ASN A 163 -12.36 -8.64 15.76
N HIS A 164 -11.37 -7.98 15.13
CA HIS A 164 -11.58 -7.09 13.98
C HIS A 164 -11.31 -7.77 12.64
N SER A 165 -10.95 -9.06 12.65
CA SER A 165 -10.68 -9.83 11.45
C SER A 165 -11.87 -10.71 11.09
N ASP A 166 -12.21 -10.74 9.81
CA ASP A 166 -13.12 -11.76 9.31
C ASP A 166 -12.37 -13.09 9.20
N LEU A 167 -12.57 -13.95 10.21
CA LEU A 167 -11.99 -15.29 10.29
C LEU A 167 -12.96 -16.38 9.81
N SER A 168 -14.12 -15.99 9.25
CA SER A 168 -15.24 -16.87 8.94
C SER A 168 -15.23 -17.48 7.53
N GLY A 169 -14.12 -17.37 6.79
CA GLY A 169 -13.97 -17.88 5.41
C GLY A 169 -12.59 -18.47 5.09
N GLU A 170 -12.19 -18.39 3.81
CA GLU A 170 -10.84 -18.72 3.35
C GLU A 170 -9.79 -17.90 4.12
N SER A 171 -8.62 -18.49 4.43
CA SER A 171 -7.58 -17.86 5.25
C SER A 171 -7.10 -16.54 4.63
N GLY A 172 -7.64 -15.42 5.13
CA GLY A 172 -7.26 -14.09 4.67
C GLY A 172 -5.76 -13.79 4.87
N PRO A 173 -5.22 -12.74 4.22
CA PRO A 173 -3.79 -12.42 4.26
C PRO A 173 -3.21 -12.29 5.67
N LEU A 174 -4.01 -11.78 6.62
CA LEU A 174 -3.65 -11.67 8.03
C LEU A 174 -3.49 -13.04 8.72
N GLN A 175 -4.48 -13.92 8.57
CA GLN A 175 -4.42 -15.27 9.14
C GLN A 175 -3.24 -16.05 8.54
N THR A 176 -3.05 -15.97 7.23
CA THR A 176 -1.95 -16.65 6.52
C THR A 176 -0.59 -16.16 7.00
N ALA A 177 -0.40 -14.84 7.14
CA ALA A 177 0.85 -14.27 7.62
C ALA A 177 1.17 -14.62 9.08
N PHE A 178 0.18 -14.59 9.98
CA PHE A 178 0.38 -14.91 11.40
C PHE A 178 0.60 -16.40 11.62
N ALA A 179 -0.12 -17.26 10.88
CA ALA A 179 0.06 -18.72 10.93
C ALA A 179 1.47 -19.12 10.47
N ALA A 180 2.04 -18.43 9.47
CA ALA A 180 3.42 -18.66 9.01
C ALA A 180 4.49 -18.35 10.08
N VAL A 181 4.14 -17.60 11.13
CA VAL A 181 5.01 -17.29 12.28
C VAL A 181 4.60 -18.09 13.53
N GLY A 182 3.70 -19.06 13.38
CA GLY A 182 3.23 -19.93 14.47
C GLY A 182 2.19 -19.29 15.38
N ILE A 183 1.48 -18.25 14.93
CA ILE A 183 0.39 -17.63 15.68
C ILE A 183 -0.94 -17.96 14.99
N ASP A 184 -1.81 -18.71 15.68
CA ASP A 184 -3.19 -18.88 15.24
C ASP A 184 -4.09 -17.81 15.88
N LEU A 185 -4.58 -16.85 15.09
CA LEU A 185 -5.45 -15.77 15.58
C LEU A 185 -6.80 -16.29 16.11
N ARG A 186 -7.23 -17.49 15.69
CA ARG A 186 -8.49 -18.08 16.15
C ARG A 186 -8.46 -18.40 17.65
N GLU A 187 -7.29 -18.71 18.21
CA GLU A 187 -7.11 -18.91 19.66
C GLU A 187 -7.34 -17.64 20.49
N TYR A 188 -7.30 -16.47 19.84
CA TYR A 188 -7.44 -15.16 20.46
C TYR A 188 -8.82 -14.54 20.24
N LEU A 189 -9.74 -15.21 19.53
CA LEU A 189 -11.14 -14.80 19.45
C LEU A 189 -11.77 -14.88 20.84
N ARG A 190 -12.05 -13.71 21.42
CA ARG A 190 -12.65 -13.60 22.76
C ARG A 190 -13.58 -12.41 22.82
N SER A 191 -14.77 -12.62 23.38
CA SER A 191 -15.62 -11.53 23.80
C SER A 191 -14.89 -10.67 24.82
N LEU A 192 -14.86 -9.35 24.60
CA LEU A 192 -14.30 -8.40 25.56
C LEU A 192 -15.04 -8.52 26.91
N SER A 193 -14.29 -8.39 28.02
CA SER A 193 -14.87 -8.46 29.37
C SER A 193 -15.89 -7.34 29.58
N ASN A 194 -17.00 -7.64 30.26
CA ASN A 194 -17.99 -6.65 30.68
C ASN A 194 -17.57 -5.89 31.95
N ASP A 195 -16.51 -6.33 32.64
CA ASP A 195 -15.97 -5.64 33.81
C ASP A 195 -15.20 -4.36 33.40
N PRO A 196 -15.59 -3.17 33.90
CA PRO A 196 -14.90 -1.92 33.63
C PRO A 196 -13.40 -1.93 33.97
N LEU A 197 -12.99 -2.63 35.04
CA LEU A 197 -11.60 -2.65 35.49
C LEU A 197 -10.73 -3.46 34.51
N GLU A 198 -11.17 -4.65 34.14
CA GLU A 198 -10.49 -5.50 33.17
C GLU A 198 -10.46 -4.86 31.78
N ARG A 199 -11.53 -4.16 31.37
CA ARG A 199 -11.52 -3.35 30.13
C ARG A 199 -10.46 -2.27 30.15
N SER A 200 -10.34 -1.53 31.26
CA SER A 200 -9.34 -0.46 31.40
C SER A 200 -7.91 -1.02 31.31
N ARG A 201 -7.65 -2.14 32.00
CA ARG A 201 -6.36 -2.85 31.93
C ARG A 201 -6.04 -3.36 30.54
N HIS A 202 -7.04 -3.93 29.84
CA HIS A 202 -6.90 -4.38 28.46
C HIS A 202 -6.59 -3.21 27.52
N ALA A 203 -7.35 -2.12 27.59
CA ALA A 203 -7.14 -0.93 26.76
C ALA A 203 -5.75 -0.32 26.97
N ALA A 204 -5.28 -0.23 28.23
CA ALA A 204 -3.92 0.24 28.53
C ALA A 204 -2.85 -0.68 27.92
N SER A 205 -3.04 -2.00 28.02
CA SER A 205 -2.12 -2.99 27.44
C SER A 205 -2.10 -2.89 25.90
N LEU A 206 -3.26 -2.69 25.29
CA LEU A 206 -3.43 -2.54 23.84
C LEU A 206 -2.79 -1.23 23.33
N SER A 207 -3.02 -0.10 23.99
CA SER A 207 -2.39 1.18 23.61
C SER A 207 -0.87 1.11 23.69
N MET A 208 -0.34 0.46 24.73
CA MET A 208 1.10 0.23 24.86
C MET A 208 1.64 -0.72 23.78
N ALA A 209 0.88 -1.76 23.42
CA ALA A 209 1.23 -2.67 22.34
C ALA A 209 1.31 -1.96 20.98
N TYR A 210 0.31 -1.16 20.61
CA TYR A 210 0.33 -0.39 19.36
C TYR A 210 1.46 0.64 19.31
N LYS A 211 1.70 1.35 20.44
CA LYS A 211 2.82 2.30 20.53
C LYS A 211 4.16 1.59 20.31
N ARG A 212 4.35 0.42 20.93
CA ARG A 212 5.55 -0.39 20.76
C ARG A 212 5.68 -0.91 19.34
N LEU A 213 4.60 -1.42 18.75
CA LEU A 213 4.57 -1.92 17.37
C LEU A 213 5.03 -0.86 16.39
N ARG A 214 4.50 0.36 16.51
CA ARG A 214 4.93 1.49 15.69
C ARG A 214 6.42 1.77 15.85
N GLN A 215 6.93 1.81 17.08
CA GLN A 215 8.35 2.11 17.35
C GLN A 215 9.27 1.01 16.83
N THR A 216 8.98 -0.26 17.12
CA THR A 216 9.82 -1.38 16.72
C THR A 216 9.78 -1.62 15.21
N PHE A 217 8.63 -1.39 14.57
CA PHE A 217 8.53 -1.46 13.12
C PHE A 217 9.35 -0.37 12.43
N GLN A 218 9.38 0.85 12.97
CA GLN A 218 10.21 1.93 12.46
C GLN A 218 11.72 1.64 12.62
N VAL A 219 12.16 1.15 13.78
CA VAL A 219 13.58 0.83 14.03
C VAL A 219 14.09 -0.32 13.14
N LYS A 220 13.26 -1.33 12.89
CA LYS A 220 13.63 -2.48 12.06
C LYS A 220 13.72 -2.14 10.57
N ASP A 221 13.04 -1.07 10.14
CA ASP A 221 13.17 -0.49 8.80
C ASP A 221 14.55 0.18 8.63
N ASP A 222 15.05 0.88 9.66
CA ASP A 222 16.36 1.54 9.63
C ASP A 222 17.53 0.53 9.57
N ASP A 223 17.42 -0.63 10.22
CA ASP A 223 18.46 -1.68 10.22
C ASP A 223 18.59 -2.44 8.87
N LEU A 224 17.59 -2.36 7.98
CA LEU A 224 17.61 -3.00 6.65
C LEU A 224 18.20 -2.11 5.55
N THR A 225 18.74 -0.93 5.90
CA THR A 225 19.28 0.06 4.95
C THR A 225 20.81 0.15 4.85
N TRP A 226 21.55 -0.91 5.24
CA TRP A 226 23.02 -0.99 5.14
C TRP A 226 23.50 -1.91 4.01
#